data_AF-A0A7S2RG21-F1
#
_entry.id   AF-A0A7S2RG21-F1
#
_cell.length_a   1.000
_cell.length_b   1.000
_cell.length_c   1.000
_cell.angle_alpha   90.00
_cell.angle_beta   90.00
_cell.angle_gamma   90.00
#
_symmetry.space_group_name_H-M   'P 1'
#
loop_
_entity.id
_entity.type
_entity.pdbx_description
1 polymer ?
#
loop_
_entity_poly.entity_id
_entity_poly.type
_entity_poly.pdbx_seq_one_letter_code
_entity_poly.pdbx_strand_id
1 'polypeptide(L)'
;LNEIMEKQFAGQAGAQAAKMGGLKAAADIMNYLDTNVEGMLMDAIRESDEEMSQQIQDLMFVFENLVDVDDRGMQAILREVQQDALMKAIKGTDEALKDKILSNMSKRAAEMLADDLEAMGPVRISEVEAAQK
;
A
#
# COMPACT_ATOMS: atom_id res chain seq x y z
N LEU A 1 6.44 2.57 45.77
CA LEU A 1 6.91 3.82 45.09
C LEU A 1 7.72 3.50 43.82
N ASN A 2 8.65 2.55 43.84
CA ASN A 2 9.45 2.18 42.66
C ASN A 2 8.63 1.66 41.46
N GLU A 3 7.59 0.86 41.67
CA GLU A 3 6.75 0.33 40.57
C GLU A 3 5.97 1.39 39.79
N ILE A 4 5.59 2.50 40.46
CA ILE A 4 4.83 3.59 39.83
C ILE A 4 5.76 4.44 38.96
N MET A 5 7.01 4.64 39.41
CA MET A 5 8.03 5.30 38.60
C MET A 5 8.41 4.43 37.38
N GLU A 6 8.56 3.13 37.57
CA GLU A 6 8.91 2.20 36.49
C GLU A 6 7.83 2.15 35.39
N LYS A 7 6.53 2.16 35.77
CA LYS A 7 5.43 2.27 34.80
C LYS A 7 5.39 3.61 34.04
N GLN A 8 5.73 4.73 34.68
CA GLN A 8 5.77 6.03 33.98
C GLN A 8 6.95 6.14 33.02
N PHE A 9 8.11 5.59 33.36
CA PHE A 9 9.27 5.55 32.46
C PHE A 9 9.09 4.55 31.32
N ALA A 10 8.48 3.38 31.57
CA ALA A 10 8.15 2.41 30.52
C ALA A 10 7.15 2.99 29.50
N GLY A 11 6.16 3.77 29.94
CA GLY A 11 5.20 4.43 29.05
C GLY A 11 5.84 5.45 28.10
N GLN A 12 6.87 6.17 28.55
CA GLN A 12 7.54 7.21 27.77
C GLN A 12 8.65 6.64 26.85
N ALA A 13 9.39 5.63 27.33
CA ALA A 13 10.39 4.92 26.53
C ALA A 13 9.76 4.00 25.47
N GLY A 14 8.65 3.31 25.82
CA GLY A 14 7.87 2.52 24.88
C GLY A 14 7.23 3.35 23.76
N ALA A 15 6.81 4.58 24.06
CA ALA A 15 6.29 5.52 23.05
C ALA A 15 7.38 6.01 22.06
N GLN A 16 8.64 6.08 22.50
CA GLN A 16 9.77 6.41 21.62
C GLN A 16 10.25 5.21 20.79
N ALA A 17 10.20 3.99 21.35
CA ALA A 17 10.49 2.75 20.62
C ALA A 17 9.40 2.42 19.59
N ALA A 18 8.11 2.62 19.91
CA ALA A 18 7.01 2.51 18.95
C ALA A 18 7.12 3.50 17.77
N LYS A 19 7.86 4.60 17.94
CA LYS A 19 8.19 5.56 16.88
C LYS A 19 9.31 5.09 15.94
N MET A 20 10.16 4.15 16.38
CA MET A 20 11.20 3.51 15.57
C MET A 20 10.79 2.08 15.26
N GLY A 21 10.03 1.90 14.17
CA GLY A 21 9.82 0.59 13.56
C GLY A 21 8.64 -0.22 14.12
N GLY A 22 7.43 0.34 14.01
CA GLY A 22 6.18 -0.41 14.20
C GLY A 22 5.79 -1.25 12.96
N LEU A 23 4.49 -1.43 12.74
CA LEU A 23 3.90 -2.22 11.65
C LEU A 23 4.51 -1.94 10.26
N LYS A 24 4.88 -0.69 9.99
CA LYS A 24 5.52 -0.28 8.73
C LYS A 24 6.91 -0.89 8.54
N ALA A 25 7.74 -0.91 9.58
CA ALA A 25 9.06 -1.55 9.45
C ALA A 25 8.93 -3.07 9.34
N ALA A 26 7.93 -3.66 10.00
CA ALA A 26 7.63 -5.08 9.80
C ALA A 26 7.24 -5.35 8.34
N ALA A 27 6.31 -4.57 7.78
CA ALA A 27 5.92 -4.70 6.36
C ALA A 27 7.10 -4.47 5.40
N ASP A 28 7.93 -3.46 5.64
CA ASP A 28 9.13 -3.20 4.84
C ASP A 28 10.08 -4.40 4.88
N ILE A 29 10.32 -5.01 6.06
CA ILE A 29 11.13 -6.24 6.19
C ILE A 29 10.51 -7.38 5.39
N MET A 30 9.19 -7.60 5.55
CA MET A 30 8.47 -8.69 4.89
C MET A 30 8.56 -8.57 3.36
N ASN A 31 8.52 -7.36 2.81
CA ASN A 31 8.65 -7.10 1.37
C ASN A 31 10.01 -7.52 0.77
N TYR A 32 11.06 -7.67 1.58
CA TYR A 32 12.38 -8.14 1.13
C TYR A 32 12.64 -9.63 1.41
N LEU A 33 11.71 -10.34 2.04
CA LEU A 33 11.84 -11.77 2.30
C LEU A 33 11.41 -12.60 1.08
N ASP A 34 12.00 -13.79 0.95
CA ASP A 34 11.50 -14.78 0.00
C ASP A 34 10.05 -15.17 0.36
N THR A 35 9.19 -15.34 -0.65
CA THR A 35 7.75 -15.62 -0.49
C THR A 35 7.45 -16.81 0.44
N ASN A 36 8.31 -17.83 0.45
CA ASN A 36 8.15 -18.98 1.34
C ASN A 36 8.37 -18.62 2.82
N VAL A 37 9.32 -17.75 3.11
CA VAL A 37 9.65 -17.31 4.48
C VAL A 37 8.63 -16.29 4.96
N GLU A 38 8.27 -15.35 4.08
CA GLU A 38 7.21 -14.37 4.29
C GLU A 38 5.88 -15.03 4.65
N GLY A 39 5.40 -15.98 3.86
CA GLY A 39 4.15 -16.69 4.13
C GLY A 39 4.13 -17.41 5.48
N MET A 40 5.22 -18.11 5.83
CA MET A 40 5.34 -18.78 7.14
C MET A 40 5.30 -17.78 8.32
N LEU A 41 5.94 -16.62 8.16
CA LEU A 41 5.93 -15.59 9.21
C LEU A 41 4.55 -14.95 9.35
N MET A 42 3.89 -14.65 8.23
CA MET A 42 2.54 -14.08 8.23
C MET A 42 1.52 -15.01 8.89
N ASP A 43 1.60 -16.32 8.64
CA ASP A 43 0.72 -17.29 9.28
C ASP A 43 0.94 -17.35 10.80
N ALA A 44 2.21 -17.35 11.24
CA ALA A 44 2.53 -17.31 12.67
C ALA A 44 2.06 -16.02 13.35
N ILE A 45 2.16 -14.87 12.68
CA ILE A 45 1.63 -13.60 13.19
C ILE A 45 0.11 -13.66 13.27
N ARG A 46 -0.58 -14.18 12.24
CA ARG A 46 -2.03 -14.31 12.20
C ARG A 46 -2.57 -15.20 13.32
N GLU A 47 -1.89 -16.30 13.63
CA GLU A 47 -2.26 -17.18 14.76
C GLU A 47 -2.17 -16.47 16.12
N SER A 48 -1.25 -15.52 16.26
CA SER A 48 -1.06 -14.76 17.49
C SER A 48 -1.97 -13.53 17.57
N ASP A 49 -2.12 -12.80 16.47
CA ASP A 49 -2.84 -11.54 16.36
C ASP A 49 -3.27 -11.29 14.90
N GLU A 50 -4.53 -11.62 14.61
CA GLU A 50 -5.13 -11.47 13.29
C GLU A 50 -5.19 -10.01 12.83
N GLU A 51 -5.48 -9.07 13.75
CA GLU A 51 -5.56 -7.65 13.43
C GLU A 51 -4.18 -7.10 13.03
N MET A 52 -3.15 -7.45 13.78
CA MET A 52 -1.76 -7.09 13.47
C MET A 52 -1.31 -7.68 12.14
N SER A 53 -1.63 -8.96 11.88
CA SER A 53 -1.33 -9.60 10.60
C SER A 53 -1.99 -8.83 9.44
N GLN A 54 -3.26 -8.45 9.57
CA GLN A 54 -3.94 -7.70 8.52
C GLN A 54 -3.30 -6.34 8.30
N GLN A 55 -2.94 -5.63 9.38
CA GLN A 55 -2.28 -4.34 9.29
C GLN A 55 -0.89 -4.41 8.62
N ILE A 56 -0.11 -5.46 8.90
CA ILE A 56 1.19 -5.68 8.24
C ILE A 56 0.97 -5.99 6.76
N GLN A 57 0.04 -6.89 6.43
CA GLN A 57 -0.27 -7.26 5.05
C GLN A 57 -0.75 -6.06 4.22
N ASP A 58 -1.59 -5.21 4.81
CA ASP A 58 -2.07 -3.96 4.19
C ASP A 58 -0.91 -3.00 3.87
N LEU A 59 0.13 -3.00 4.69
CA LEU A 59 1.34 -2.18 4.50
C LEU A 59 2.36 -2.82 3.56
N MET A 60 2.25 -4.12 3.27
CA MET A 60 3.09 -4.83 2.31
C MET A 60 2.65 -4.60 0.85
N PHE A 61 1.35 -4.39 0.62
CA PHE A 61 0.86 -4.05 -0.71
C PHE A 61 1.23 -2.60 -1.05
N VAL A 62 2.40 -2.43 -1.66
CA VAL A 62 2.84 -1.14 -2.16
C VAL A 62 2.33 -1.02 -3.60
N PHE A 63 1.29 -0.21 -3.79
CA PHE A 63 0.74 0.11 -5.12
C PHE A 63 1.83 0.55 -6.12
N GLU A 64 2.89 1.20 -5.62
CA GLU A 64 4.04 1.62 -6.43
C GLU A 64 4.79 0.47 -7.11
N ASN A 65 4.73 -0.76 -6.58
CA ASN A 65 5.35 -1.95 -7.18
C ASN A 65 4.74 -2.30 -8.55
N LEU A 66 3.58 -1.74 -8.90
CA LEU A 66 2.99 -1.88 -10.23
C LEU A 66 3.93 -1.37 -11.34
N VAL A 67 4.89 -0.50 -11.03
CA VAL A 67 5.88 -0.01 -12.00
C VAL A 67 6.75 -1.15 -12.55
N ASP A 68 7.03 -2.15 -11.72
CA ASP A 68 7.88 -3.30 -12.06
C ASP A 68 7.13 -4.43 -12.76
N VAL A 69 5.80 -4.35 -12.84
CA VAL A 69 4.97 -5.33 -13.55
C VAL A 69 5.23 -5.22 -15.05
N ASP A 70 5.38 -6.37 -15.72
CA ASP A 70 5.54 -6.40 -17.16
C ASP A 70 4.29 -5.89 -17.89
N ASP A 71 4.44 -5.46 -19.15
CA ASP A 71 3.33 -4.84 -19.88
C ASP A 71 2.12 -5.77 -20.03
N ARG A 72 2.37 -7.08 -20.15
CA ARG A 72 1.29 -8.07 -20.24
C ARG A 72 0.51 -8.20 -18.94
N GLY A 73 1.19 -8.23 -17.79
CA GLY A 73 0.57 -8.23 -16.48
C GLY A 73 -0.22 -6.94 -16.26
N MET A 74 0.36 -5.79 -16.59
CA MET A 74 -0.31 -4.50 -16.47
C MET A 74 -1.61 -4.44 -17.30
N GLN A 75 -1.55 -4.87 -18.56
CA GLN A 75 -2.73 -4.94 -19.43
C GLN A 75 -3.79 -5.95 -18.95
N ALA A 76 -3.40 -7.01 -18.24
CA ALA A 76 -4.34 -7.93 -17.62
C ALA A 76 -5.05 -7.25 -16.44
N ILE A 77 -4.30 -6.58 -15.56
CA ILE A 77 -4.85 -5.82 -14.42
C ILE A 77 -5.83 -4.76 -14.93
N LEU A 78 -5.43 -3.93 -15.89
CA LEU A 78 -6.26 -2.84 -16.42
C LEU A 78 -7.57 -3.29 -17.07
N ARG A 79 -7.72 -4.57 -17.44
CA ARG A 79 -8.98 -5.12 -17.97
C ARG A 79 -9.97 -5.50 -16.87
N GLU A 80 -9.49 -5.80 -15.67
CA GLU A 80 -10.32 -6.24 -14.54
C GLU A 80 -10.69 -5.08 -13.60
N VAL A 81 -9.97 -3.96 -13.68
CA VAL A 81 -10.19 -2.79 -12.82
C VAL A 81 -11.29 -1.88 -13.37
N GLN A 82 -12.22 -1.47 -12.52
CA GLN A 82 -13.26 -0.51 -12.86
C GLN A 82 -12.68 0.89 -13.06
N GLN A 83 -13.15 1.63 -14.07
CA GLN A 83 -12.63 2.95 -14.43
C GLN A 83 -12.66 3.95 -13.26
N ASP A 84 -13.74 3.98 -12.48
CA ASP A 84 -13.87 4.88 -11.32
C ASP A 84 -12.84 4.59 -10.21
N ALA A 85 -12.52 3.31 -10.00
CA ALA A 85 -11.48 2.91 -9.03
C ALA A 85 -10.09 3.28 -9.56
N LEU A 86 -9.82 3.01 -10.83
CA LEU A 86 -8.56 3.35 -11.49
C LEU A 86 -8.28 4.86 -11.44
N MET A 87 -9.29 5.70 -11.73
CA MET A 87 -9.16 7.16 -11.64
C MET A 87 -8.73 7.64 -10.26
N LYS A 88 -9.35 7.09 -9.20
CA LYS A 88 -9.01 7.43 -7.81
C LYS A 88 -7.61 6.95 -7.44
N ALA A 89 -7.26 5.72 -7.83
CA ALA A 89 -5.96 5.12 -7.53
C ALA A 89 -4.79 5.90 -8.14
N ILE A 90 -4.93 6.35 -9.40
CA ILE A 90 -3.89 7.08 -10.14
C ILE A 90 -3.60 8.48 -9.58
N LYS A 91 -4.56 9.13 -8.89
CA LYS A 91 -4.34 10.49 -8.34
C LYS A 91 -3.22 10.53 -7.28
N GLY A 92 -2.93 9.41 -6.62
CA GLY A 92 -1.91 9.31 -5.58
C GLY A 92 -0.55 8.80 -6.03
N THR A 93 -0.38 8.49 -7.31
CA THR A 93 0.84 7.83 -7.82
C THR A 93 1.88 8.83 -8.25
N ASP A 94 3.14 8.39 -8.30
CA ASP A 94 4.16 9.16 -9.00
C ASP A 94 3.93 9.19 -10.53
N GLU A 95 4.72 10.03 -11.21
CA GLU A 95 4.63 10.21 -12.66
C GLU A 95 5.06 8.94 -13.42
N ALA A 96 6.01 8.17 -12.88
CA ALA A 96 6.53 6.97 -13.53
C ALA A 96 5.47 5.86 -13.59
N LEU A 97 4.76 5.62 -12.48
CA LEU A 97 3.67 4.65 -12.44
C LEU A 97 2.47 5.11 -13.26
N LYS A 98 2.14 6.41 -13.23
CA LYS A 98 1.08 6.97 -14.06
C LYS A 98 1.37 6.74 -15.55
N ASP A 99 2.59 7.02 -15.99
CA ASP A 99 3.01 6.80 -17.38
C ASP A 99 3.03 5.32 -17.76
N LYS A 100 3.45 4.44 -16.85
CA LYS A 100 3.40 2.98 -17.03
C LYS A 100 1.97 2.49 -17.24
N ILE A 101 1.01 3.01 -16.47
CA ILE A 101 -0.41 2.68 -16.61
C ILE A 101 -0.94 3.18 -17.96
N LEU A 102 -0.74 4.47 -18.26
CA LEU A 102 -1.27 5.09 -19.50
C LEU A 102 -0.67 4.46 -20.76
N SER A 103 0.62 4.13 -20.76
CA SER A 103 1.29 3.49 -21.91
C SER A 103 0.81 2.06 -22.17
N ASN A 104 0.21 1.41 -21.17
CA ASN A 104 -0.41 0.09 -21.29
C ASN A 104 -1.90 0.13 -21.67
N MET A 105 -2.45 1.32 -21.92
CA MET A 105 -3.80 1.49 -22.45
C MET A 105 -3.78 1.74 -23.96
N SER A 106 -4.94 1.55 -24.61
CA SER A 106 -5.09 2.08 -25.97
C SER A 106 -5.03 3.62 -25.95
N LYS A 107 -4.51 4.23 -27.02
CA LYS A 107 -4.38 5.70 -27.12
C LYS A 107 -5.68 6.44 -26.75
N ARG A 108 -6.81 5.97 -27.27
CA ARG A 108 -8.13 6.53 -26.97
C ARG A 108 -8.50 6.41 -25.49
N ALA A 109 -8.22 5.27 -24.86
CA ALA A 109 -8.54 5.06 -23.46
C ALA A 109 -7.64 5.89 -22.53
N ALA A 110 -6.37 6.06 -22.88
CA ALA A 110 -5.46 6.95 -22.17
C ALA A 110 -5.89 8.42 -22.28
N GLU A 111 -6.30 8.87 -23.48
CA GLU A 111 -6.84 10.23 -23.69
C GLU A 111 -8.12 10.45 -22.86
N MET A 112 -9.07 9.52 -22.91
CA MET A 112 -10.30 9.61 -22.10
C MET A 112 -10.01 9.65 -20.60
N LEU A 113 -9.10 8.80 -20.12
CA LEU A 113 -8.72 8.78 -18.71
C LEU A 113 -8.03 10.08 -18.29
N ALA A 114 -7.20 10.68 -19.16
CA ALA A 114 -6.57 11.96 -18.89
C ALA A 114 -7.61 13.09 -18.77
N ASP A 115 -8.56 13.16 -19.70
CA ASP A 115 -9.67 14.13 -19.67
C ASP A 115 -10.50 13.96 -18.39
N ASP A 116 -10.83 12.70 -18.03
CA ASP A 116 -11.58 12.40 -16.82
C ASP A 116 -10.81 12.81 -15.56
N LEU A 117 -9.49 12.58 -15.50
CA LEU A 117 -8.63 12.98 -14.39
C LEU A 117 -8.52 14.51 -14.24
N GLU A 118 -8.56 15.26 -15.35
CA GLU A 118 -8.60 16.73 -15.34
C GLU A 118 -9.96 17.25 -14.86
N ALA A 119 -11.05 16.63 -15.31
CA ALA A 119 -12.41 16.96 -14.87
C ALA A 119 -12.66 16.55 -13.41
N MET A 120 -11.94 15.56 -12.90
CA MET A 120 -12.04 15.07 -11.54
C MET A 120 -11.52 16.11 -10.55
N GLY A 121 -12.44 16.60 -9.71
CA GLY A 121 -12.12 17.50 -8.60
C GLY A 121 -11.24 16.86 -7.53
N PRO A 122 -10.96 17.58 -6.42
CA PRO A 122 -10.14 17.06 -5.34
C PRO A 122 -10.75 15.79 -4.72
N VAL A 123 -9.92 14.77 -4.56
CA VAL A 123 -10.27 13.48 -3.95
C VAL A 123 -9.61 13.39 -2.58
N ARG A 124 -10.28 12.78 -1.60
CA ARG A 124 -9.69 12.58 -0.26
C ARG A 124 -8.60 11.52 -0.32
N ILE A 125 -7.51 11.72 0.43
CA ILE A 125 -6.40 10.75 0.52
C ILE A 125 -6.92 9.35 0.90
N SER A 126 -7.85 9.26 1.84
CA SER A 126 -8.46 7.99 2.25
C SER A 126 -9.20 7.25 1.12
N GLU A 127 -9.77 7.99 0.17
CA GLU A 127 -10.45 7.39 -1.00
C GLU A 127 -9.44 6.92 -2.06
N VAL A 128 -8.29 7.59 -2.14
CA VAL A 128 -7.15 7.17 -2.98
C VAL A 128 -6.56 5.88 -2.44
N GLU A 129 -6.23 5.84 -1.14
CA GLU A 129 -5.69 4.66 -0.46
C GLU A 129 -6.64 3.46 -0.57
N ALA A 130 -7.94 3.68 -0.39
CA ALA A 130 -8.95 2.63 -0.54
C ALA A 130 -9.10 2.13 -1.98
N ALA A 131 -8.79 2.96 -2.99
CA ALA A 131 -8.81 2.55 -4.39
C ALA A 131 -7.51 1.87 -4.83
N GLN A 132 -6.41 2.09 -4.10
CA GLN A 132 -5.12 1.45 -4.32
C GLN A 132 -5.04 0.06 -3.66
N LYS A 133 -5.90 -0.25 -2.68
CA LYS A 133 -6.02 -1.55 -2.02
C LYS A 133 -6.90 -2.52 -2.81
#